data_AF-A0A9W8ZQU9-F1
#
_entry.id   AF-A0A9W8ZQU9-F1
#
_cell.length_a   1.000
_cell.length_b   1.000
_cell.length_c   1.000
_cell.angle_alpha   90.00
_cell.angle_beta   90.00
_cell.angle_gamma   90.00
#
_symmetry.space_group_name_H-M   'P 1'
#
loop_
_entity.id
_entity.type
_entity.pdbx_description
1 polymer ?
#
loop_
_entity_poly.entity_id
_entity_poly.type
_entity_poly.pdbx_seq_one_letter_code
_entity_poly.pdbx_strand_id
1 'polypeptide(L)'
;MARWTCIYPIYIDAKRPYGTGQRRVERAKSIWWPLSKDIAEATNRLGLGTLHEVNKAHPRDWENPGRVRVQWKKEGRLMNSAIKTKKQLLEMISLQIQHIKPENIPRPPYSTSPATGNASAAPPTNTASASNKGKAPATTKSKSPIAPQPKQNGKQMGGRRLPVSPEPLPPLASRVSPYSPALPTGVLIDTVKAGMNATENNTGPSGTLGAPSPFGASGGPQKGKRKVVRVRG
;
A
#
# COMPACT_ATOMS: atom_id res chain seq x y z
N MET A 1 -18.68 -1.56 31.45
CA MET A 1 -18.04 -2.45 30.45
C MET A 1 -17.17 -1.63 29.50
N ALA A 2 -15.90 -2.02 29.29
CA ALA A 2 -15.01 -1.34 28.36
C ALA A 2 -15.39 -1.66 26.90
N ARG A 3 -15.81 -0.65 26.13
CA ARG A 3 -16.17 -0.83 24.72
C ARG A 3 -14.95 -0.62 23.83
N TRP A 4 -14.40 -1.71 23.32
CA TRP A 4 -13.33 -1.70 22.34
C TRP A 4 -13.88 -1.44 20.94
N THR A 5 -13.30 -0.46 20.23
CA THR A 5 -13.70 -0.10 18.87
C THR A 5 -12.72 -0.66 17.87
N CYS A 6 -13.20 -1.43 16.89
CA CYS A 6 -12.37 -1.95 15.82
C CYS A 6 -12.09 -0.88 14.76
N ILE A 7 -10.82 -0.76 14.39
CA ILE A 7 -10.27 0.09 13.34
C ILE A 7 -9.47 -0.79 12.39
N TYR A 8 -9.73 -0.64 11.09
CA TYR A 8 -9.00 -1.32 10.02
C TYR A 8 -8.29 -0.27 9.16
N PRO A 9 -7.15 -0.61 8.53
CA PRO A 9 -6.41 0.32 7.66
C PRO A 9 -7.26 0.96 6.56
N ILE A 10 -8.15 0.19 5.92
CA ILE A 10 -9.07 0.69 4.87
C ILE A 10 -9.87 1.93 5.29
N TYR A 11 -10.13 2.15 6.59
CA TYR A 11 -10.92 3.29 7.06
C TYR A 11 -10.24 4.64 6.85
N ILE A 12 -8.91 4.66 6.69
CA ILE A 12 -8.11 5.87 6.47
C ILE A 12 -7.30 5.81 5.17
N ASP A 13 -7.63 4.89 4.26
CA ASP A 13 -6.89 4.70 3.00
C ASP A 13 -7.29 5.70 1.91
N ALA A 14 -6.36 6.54 1.49
CA ALA A 14 -6.54 7.56 0.46
C ALA A 14 -6.95 7.01 -0.91
N LYS A 15 -6.55 5.76 -1.21
CA LYS A 15 -6.86 5.04 -2.46
C LYS A 15 -8.34 4.71 -2.60
N ARG A 16 -9.06 4.61 -1.48
CA ARG A 16 -10.45 4.15 -1.45
C ARG A 16 -11.44 5.33 -1.57
N PRO A 17 -12.65 5.11 -2.11
CA PRO A 17 -13.73 6.10 -2.07
C PRO A 17 -14.14 6.43 -0.64
N TYR A 18 -14.67 7.65 -0.46
CA TYR A 18 -15.31 8.04 0.80
C TYR A 18 -16.66 7.35 0.93
N GLY A 19 -16.91 6.67 2.04
CA GLY A 19 -18.21 6.06 2.31
C GLY A 19 -18.17 4.96 3.37
N THR A 20 -19.36 4.46 3.70
CA THR A 20 -19.52 3.36 4.65
C THR A 20 -18.89 2.08 4.10
N GLY A 21 -18.05 1.43 4.92
CA GLY A 21 -17.39 0.18 4.55
C GLY A 21 -16.00 0.32 3.90
N GLN A 22 -15.56 1.54 3.58
CA GLN A 22 -14.21 1.82 3.07
C GLN A 22 -13.62 3.02 3.83
N ARG A 23 -13.06 4.02 3.14
CA ARG A 23 -12.51 5.22 3.78
C ARG A 23 -13.60 6.06 4.44
N ARG A 24 -13.39 6.44 5.70
CA ARG A 24 -14.33 7.19 6.54
C ARG A 24 -13.84 8.58 6.95
N VAL A 25 -12.68 9.00 6.43
CA VAL A 25 -12.09 10.33 6.64
C VAL A 25 -11.92 11.04 5.29
N GLU A 26 -11.88 12.36 5.33
CA GLU A 26 -11.59 13.19 4.14
C GLU A 26 -10.25 12.81 3.53
N ARG A 27 -10.12 12.93 2.21
CA ARG A 27 -8.89 12.49 1.53
C ARG A 27 -7.66 13.23 2.05
N ALA A 28 -7.70 14.55 2.20
CA ALA A 28 -6.56 15.32 2.71
C ALA A 28 -6.10 14.87 4.12
N LYS A 29 -7.04 14.36 4.93
CA LYS A 29 -6.78 13.82 6.28
C LYS A 29 -6.52 12.32 6.27
N SER A 30 -6.49 11.68 5.11
CA SER A 30 -6.25 10.23 4.96
C SER A 30 -4.78 9.98 4.64
N ILE A 31 -4.40 8.72 4.45
CA ILE A 31 -3.00 8.32 4.30
C ILE A 31 -2.87 7.43 3.07
N TRP A 32 -1.79 7.60 2.31
CA TRP A 32 -1.34 6.66 1.30
C TRP A 32 -0.75 5.43 1.99
N TRP A 33 -1.27 4.25 1.65
CA TRP A 33 -0.79 2.96 2.16
C TRP A 33 -0.84 2.84 3.70
N PRO A 34 -2.00 3.03 4.35
CA PRO A 34 -2.08 2.88 5.80
C PRO A 34 -1.79 1.43 6.22
N LEU A 35 -0.97 1.27 7.25
CA LEU A 35 -0.67 -0.03 7.85
C LEU A 35 -1.26 -0.13 9.26
N SER A 36 -1.65 -1.34 9.64
CA SER A 36 -2.20 -1.59 10.99
C SER A 36 -1.17 -1.33 12.10
N LYS A 37 0.11 -1.55 11.83
CA LYS A 37 1.23 -1.21 12.72
C LYS A 37 1.25 0.29 13.05
N ASP A 38 1.11 1.14 12.03
CA ASP A 38 1.13 2.59 12.21
C ASP A 38 -0.08 3.08 13.02
N ILE A 39 -1.24 2.45 12.82
CA ILE A 39 -2.44 2.73 13.62
C ILE A 39 -2.22 2.34 15.09
N ALA A 40 -1.60 1.18 15.35
CA ALA A 40 -1.28 0.76 16.71
C ALA A 40 -0.28 1.72 17.39
N GLU A 41 0.76 2.15 16.67
CA GLU A 41 1.72 3.12 17.19
C GLU A 41 1.06 4.48 17.47
N ALA A 42 0.25 4.98 16.54
CA ALA A 42 -0.47 6.25 16.69
C ALA A 42 -1.43 6.23 17.88
N THR A 43 -2.17 5.13 18.07
CA THR A 43 -3.11 4.98 19.19
C THR A 43 -2.40 4.88 20.54
N ASN A 44 -1.23 4.22 20.59
CA ASN A 44 -0.36 4.22 21.77
C ASN A 44 0.17 5.63 22.10
N ARG A 45 0.61 6.40 21.09
CA ARG A 45 1.07 7.79 21.28
C ARG A 45 -0.04 8.72 21.77
N LEU A 46 -1.30 8.44 21.42
CA LEU A 46 -2.48 9.17 21.91
C LEU A 46 -2.89 8.76 23.35
N GLY A 47 -2.18 7.83 23.99
CA GLY A 47 -2.49 7.34 25.33
C GLY A 47 -3.77 6.50 25.41
N LEU A 48 -4.20 5.91 24.28
CA LEU A 48 -5.39 5.08 24.21
C LEU A 48 -5.05 3.60 24.45
N GLY A 49 -6.00 2.86 25.03
CA GLY A 49 -5.84 1.40 25.15
C GLY A 49 -5.85 0.76 23.76
N THR A 50 -4.81 0.01 23.43
CA THR A 50 -4.56 -0.49 22.07
C THR A 50 -4.28 -1.98 22.08
N LEU A 51 -4.96 -2.72 21.19
CA LEU A 51 -4.69 -4.14 20.96
C LEU A 51 -4.60 -4.39 19.45
N HIS A 52 -3.44 -4.88 19.00
CA HIS A 52 -3.11 -5.06 17.59
C HIS A 52 -3.25 -6.54 17.20
N GLU A 53 -4.17 -6.83 16.29
CA GLU A 53 -4.41 -8.15 15.73
C GLU A 53 -3.91 -8.20 14.29
N VAL A 54 -2.65 -8.59 14.10
CA VAL A 54 -1.97 -8.59 12.80
C VAL A 54 -2.63 -9.48 11.75
N ASN A 55 -3.23 -10.60 12.17
CA ASN A 55 -3.79 -11.63 11.28
C ASN A 55 -5.25 -11.38 10.86
N LYS A 56 -5.91 -10.32 11.35
CA LYS A 56 -7.31 -10.04 11.04
C LYS A 56 -7.41 -9.02 9.92
N ALA A 57 -8.13 -9.34 8.84
CA ALA A 57 -8.33 -8.43 7.73
C ALA A 57 -9.78 -7.93 7.66
N HIS A 58 -9.98 -6.79 6.99
CA HIS A 58 -11.32 -6.33 6.63
C HIS A 58 -11.82 -7.13 5.41
N PRO A 59 -13.09 -7.56 5.33
CA PRO A 59 -13.57 -8.37 4.21
C PRO A 59 -13.41 -7.71 2.82
N ARG A 60 -13.43 -6.37 2.77
CA ARG A 60 -13.20 -5.57 1.56
C ARG A 60 -11.72 -5.23 1.29
N ASP A 61 -10.81 -5.64 2.16
CA ASP A 61 -9.37 -5.31 2.10
C ASP A 61 -8.55 -6.49 2.66
N TRP A 62 -8.76 -7.68 2.10
CA TRP A 62 -8.12 -8.91 2.57
C TRP A 62 -6.60 -8.89 2.33
N GLU A 63 -6.14 -8.11 1.35
CA GLU A 63 -4.73 -7.91 0.97
C GLU A 63 -3.92 -7.10 1.98
N ASN A 64 -4.58 -6.27 2.81
CA ASN A 64 -3.91 -5.44 3.83
C ASN A 64 -4.36 -5.87 5.24
N PRO A 65 -3.82 -6.99 5.76
CA PRO A 65 -4.23 -7.52 7.04
C PRO A 65 -3.79 -6.65 8.21
N GLY A 66 -4.66 -6.63 9.20
CA GLY A 66 -4.47 -6.02 10.49
C GLY A 66 -5.75 -5.34 10.99
N ARG A 67 -6.03 -5.55 12.28
CA ARG A 67 -7.11 -4.87 13.00
C ARG A 67 -6.57 -4.31 14.29
N VAL A 68 -6.91 -3.07 14.60
CA VAL A 68 -6.56 -2.45 15.87
C VAL A 68 -7.84 -2.24 16.67
N ARG A 69 -7.91 -2.83 17.86
CA ARG A 69 -8.98 -2.55 18.83
C ARG A 69 -8.51 -1.40 19.70
N VAL A 70 -9.30 -0.34 19.73
CA VAL A 70 -8.99 0.88 20.48
C VAL A 70 -10.04 1.11 21.56
N GLN A 71 -9.58 1.24 22.79
CA GLN A 71 -10.36 1.73 23.91
C GLN A 71 -10.18 3.25 23.98
N TRP A 72 -11.22 3.98 23.58
CA TRP A 72 -11.28 5.45 23.66
C TRP A 72 -12.36 5.94 24.63
N LYS A 73 -13.16 5.00 25.14
CA LYS A 73 -14.14 5.18 26.21
C LYS A 73 -13.90 4.13 27.30
N LYS A 74 -13.71 4.55 28.54
CA LYS A 74 -13.57 3.68 29.70
C LYS A 74 -14.62 4.09 30.73
N GLU A 75 -15.46 3.13 31.15
CA GLU A 75 -16.50 3.35 32.18
C GLU A 75 -17.41 4.57 31.91
N GLY A 76 -17.76 4.79 30.64
CA GLY A 76 -18.60 5.93 30.23
C GLY A 76 -17.86 7.25 30.06
N ARG A 77 -16.60 7.35 30.52
CA ARG A 77 -15.75 8.53 30.34
C ARG A 77 -14.91 8.43 29.06
N LEU A 78 -14.73 9.55 28.38
CA LEU A 78 -13.78 9.67 27.26
C LEU A 78 -12.35 9.61 27.82
N MET A 79 -11.48 8.78 27.23
CA MET A 79 -10.06 8.77 27.62
C MET A 79 -9.35 10.05 27.21
N ASN A 80 -9.77 10.64 26.09
CA ASN A 80 -9.30 11.94 25.62
C ASN A 80 -10.53 12.79 25.28
N SER A 81 -10.65 13.97 25.90
CA SER A 81 -11.79 14.89 25.72
C SER A 81 -11.91 15.44 24.29
N ALA A 82 -10.80 15.45 23.52
CA ALA A 82 -10.80 15.82 22.11
C ALA A 82 -11.50 14.78 21.22
N ILE A 83 -11.58 13.51 21.66
CA ILE A 83 -12.12 12.40 20.88
C ILE A 83 -13.55 12.08 21.35
N LYS A 84 -14.54 12.77 20.79
CA LYS A 84 -15.96 12.59 21.15
C LYS A 84 -16.68 11.58 20.25
N THR A 85 -16.24 11.43 19.00
CA THR A 85 -16.85 10.57 17.99
C THR A 85 -15.85 9.60 17.36
N LYS A 86 -16.37 8.51 16.74
CA LYS A 86 -15.52 7.58 15.97
C LYS A 86 -14.84 8.26 14.77
N LYS A 87 -15.49 9.25 14.14
CA LYS A 87 -14.88 10.02 13.05
C LYS A 87 -13.66 10.79 13.57
N GLN A 88 -13.80 11.51 14.68
CA GLN A 88 -12.69 12.23 15.31
C GLN A 88 -11.56 11.30 15.75
N LEU A 89 -11.88 10.10 16.25
CA LEU A 89 -10.86 9.09 16.56
C LEU A 89 -10.04 8.75 15.31
N LEU A 90 -10.70 8.49 14.18
CA LEU A 90 -10.01 8.18 12.93
C LEU A 90 -9.20 9.37 12.41
N GLU A 91 -9.73 10.59 12.50
CA GLU A 91 -9.01 11.81 12.11
C GLU A 91 -7.76 12.02 12.97
N MET A 92 -7.86 11.88 14.30
CA MET A 92 -6.73 12.04 15.22
C MET A 92 -5.64 10.98 15.01
N ILE A 93 -6.04 9.71 14.81
CA ILE A 93 -5.09 8.64 14.45
C ILE A 93 -4.41 8.97 13.14
N SER A 94 -5.18 9.42 12.15
CA SER A 94 -4.64 9.71 10.84
C SER A 94 -3.65 10.88 10.89
N LEU A 95 -4.00 11.97 11.56
CA LEU A 95 -3.11 13.11 11.82
C LEU A 95 -1.82 12.69 12.52
N GLN A 96 -1.91 11.80 13.52
CA GLN A 96 -0.73 11.30 14.22
C GLN A 96 0.20 10.51 13.28
N ILE A 97 -0.35 9.70 12.37
CA ILE A 97 0.46 8.99 11.36
C ILE A 97 1.03 9.99 10.34
N GLN A 98 0.27 11.00 9.92
CA GLN A 98 0.76 12.04 9.01
C GLN A 98 1.94 12.83 9.59
N HIS A 99 1.97 13.05 10.92
CA HIS A 99 3.13 13.64 11.59
C HIS A 99 4.37 12.73 11.58
N ILE A 100 4.19 11.42 11.66
CA ILE A 100 5.30 10.44 11.64
C ILE A 100 5.78 10.18 10.21
N LYS A 101 4.85 10.18 9.24
CA LYS A 101 5.06 9.82 7.83
C LYS A 101 4.45 10.88 6.89
N PRO A 102 5.06 12.07 6.79
CA PRO A 102 4.53 13.18 5.98
C PRO A 102 4.54 12.90 4.47
N GLU A 103 5.33 11.93 4.02
CA GLU A 103 5.40 11.45 2.63
C GLU A 103 4.11 10.73 2.20
N ASN A 104 3.39 10.13 3.14
CA ASN A 104 2.14 9.42 2.86
C ASN A 104 0.91 10.33 2.83
N ILE A 105 1.08 11.65 2.91
CA ILE A 105 -0.04 12.60 2.89
C ILE A 105 -0.53 12.79 1.45
N PRO A 106 -1.81 12.55 1.15
CA PRO A 106 -2.39 12.87 -0.16
C PRO A 106 -2.58 14.39 -0.30
N ARG A 107 -1.84 14.99 -1.24
CA ARG A 107 -1.86 16.42 -1.53
C ARG A 107 -2.67 16.72 -2.80
N PRO A 108 -3.42 17.82 -2.85
CA PRO A 108 -4.00 18.33 -4.10
C PRO A 108 -2.92 18.96 -4.99
N PRO A 109 -3.05 18.94 -6.32
CA PRO A 109 -4.14 18.31 -7.08
C PRO A 109 -4.04 16.78 -7.09
N TYR A 110 -5.16 16.09 -6.87
CA TYR A 110 -5.18 14.63 -6.91
C TYR A 110 -5.23 14.13 -8.35
N SER A 111 -4.18 13.44 -8.82
CA SER A 111 -4.18 12.82 -10.14
C SER A 111 -5.19 11.69 -10.21
N THR A 112 -6.07 11.69 -11.21
CA THR A 112 -7.07 10.63 -11.47
C THR A 112 -6.76 9.82 -12.72
N SER A 113 -5.70 10.18 -13.45
CA SER A 113 -5.20 9.40 -14.58
C SER A 113 -4.11 8.45 -14.07
N PRO A 114 -4.18 7.14 -14.40
CA PRO A 114 -2.97 6.34 -14.32
C PRO A 114 -1.92 6.98 -15.23
N ALA A 115 -0.69 7.11 -14.76
CA ALA A 115 0.40 7.54 -15.61
C ALA A 115 0.58 6.46 -16.68
N THR A 116 0.11 6.72 -17.89
CA THR A 116 0.51 5.94 -19.06
C THR A 116 1.99 6.25 -19.25
N GLY A 117 2.86 5.31 -18.86
CA GLY A 117 4.30 5.48 -19.04
C GLY A 117 4.57 5.80 -20.50
N ASN A 118 5.11 6.98 -20.78
CA ASN A 118 5.58 7.34 -22.10
C ASN A 118 7.05 7.76 -22.02
N ALA A 119 7.80 7.11 -22.91
CA ALA A 119 9.11 7.49 -23.40
C ALA A 119 9.27 9.01 -23.58
N SER A 120 10.48 9.46 -23.29
CA SER A 120 11.14 10.71 -23.70
C SER A 120 10.30 11.70 -24.49
N ALA A 121 9.82 12.75 -23.81
CA ALA A 121 9.36 13.97 -24.47
C ALA A 121 10.58 14.81 -24.85
N ALA A 122 10.99 14.74 -26.12
CA ALA A 122 11.84 15.76 -26.74
C ALA A 122 11.04 17.07 -26.91
N PRO A 123 11.67 18.25 -26.83
CA PRO A 123 10.98 19.53 -26.97
C PRO A 123 10.57 19.79 -28.42
N PRO A 124 9.41 20.44 -28.68
CA PRO A 124 9.03 20.81 -30.04
C PRO A 124 9.86 22.02 -30.51
N THR A 125 10.68 21.80 -31.53
CA THR A 125 11.30 22.87 -32.31
C THR A 125 10.25 23.53 -33.20
N ASN A 126 10.05 24.84 -32.99
CA ASN A 126 9.31 25.72 -33.88
C ASN A 126 9.98 25.78 -35.26
N THR A 127 9.25 25.46 -36.33
CA THR A 127 9.56 25.89 -37.69
C THR A 127 8.34 26.54 -38.30
N ALA A 128 8.47 27.83 -38.57
CA ALA A 128 7.54 28.66 -39.32
C ALA A 128 7.59 28.33 -40.81
N SER A 129 6.47 28.53 -41.51
CA SER A 129 6.44 28.84 -42.94
C SER A 129 5.21 29.71 -43.28
N ALA A 130 5.50 30.85 -43.93
CA ALA A 130 4.60 31.81 -44.57
C ALA A 130 3.90 31.19 -45.81
N SER A 131 2.94 31.74 -46.57
CA SER A 131 2.48 33.08 -46.99
C SER A 131 1.18 32.84 -47.81
N ASN A 132 0.15 33.70 -47.97
CA ASN A 132 0.00 34.92 -48.79
C ASN A 132 -1.51 35.34 -48.71
N LYS A 133 -1.90 36.59 -48.40
CA LYS A 133 -2.08 37.80 -49.24
C LYS A 133 -3.54 38.04 -49.70
N GLY A 134 -4.16 39.14 -49.23
CA GLY A 134 -5.40 39.67 -49.82
C GLY A 134 -6.16 40.78 -49.05
N LYS A 135 -5.77 42.04 -49.28
CA LYS A 135 -6.59 43.29 -49.39
C LYS A 135 -7.50 43.80 -48.23
N ALA A 136 -7.19 45.02 -47.77
CA ALA A 136 -7.99 45.95 -46.93
C ALA A 136 -8.99 46.77 -47.82
N PRO A 137 -9.86 47.71 -47.33
CA PRO A 137 -9.76 48.50 -46.09
C PRO A 137 -11.05 48.92 -45.31
N ALA A 138 -10.80 49.56 -44.16
CA ALA A 138 -11.51 50.69 -43.51
C ALA A 138 -12.72 50.50 -42.55
N THR A 139 -12.45 50.89 -41.28
CA THR A 139 -13.26 51.68 -40.33
C THR A 139 -14.68 51.24 -39.92
N THR A 140 -14.89 50.97 -38.61
CA THR A 140 -15.73 51.77 -37.67
C THR A 140 -15.93 51.04 -36.33
N LYS A 141 -16.11 51.84 -35.28
CA LYS A 141 -16.39 51.46 -33.88
C LYS A 141 -17.74 50.75 -33.76
N SER A 142 -17.87 49.77 -32.84
CA SER A 142 -18.87 49.73 -31.75
C SER A 142 -19.16 48.31 -31.23
N LYS A 143 -19.18 48.21 -29.90
CA LYS A 143 -20.10 47.44 -29.03
C LYS A 143 -20.24 45.92 -29.26
N SER A 144 -19.85 45.20 -28.21
CA SER A 144 -20.10 43.79 -27.92
C SER A 144 -21.51 43.30 -28.26
N PRO A 145 -21.62 42.00 -28.57
CA PRO A 145 -22.54 41.17 -27.80
C PRO A 145 -21.86 39.90 -27.29
N ILE A 146 -22.23 39.53 -26.06
CA ILE A 146 -21.89 38.28 -25.39
C ILE A 146 -22.35 37.11 -26.26
N ALA A 147 -21.40 36.29 -26.72
CA ALA A 147 -21.69 35.00 -27.32
C ALA A 147 -22.09 34.00 -26.20
N PRO A 148 -23.14 33.18 -26.40
CA PRO A 148 -23.57 32.21 -25.41
C PRO A 148 -22.53 31.09 -25.30
N GLN A 149 -21.94 30.93 -24.11
CA GLN A 149 -21.11 29.76 -23.82
C GLN A 149 -21.97 28.49 -23.89
N PRO A 150 -21.52 27.42 -24.58
CA PRO A 150 -22.24 26.17 -24.59
C PRO A 150 -22.22 25.55 -23.19
N LYS A 151 -23.39 25.51 -22.55
CA LYS A 151 -23.64 24.66 -21.39
C LYS A 151 -23.42 23.21 -21.84
N GLN A 152 -22.30 22.61 -21.46
CA GLN A 152 -22.12 21.16 -21.55
C GLN A 152 -23.04 20.48 -20.53
N ASN A 153 -24.31 20.35 -20.91
CA ASN A 153 -25.21 19.33 -20.40
C ASN A 153 -24.72 17.99 -20.94
N GLY A 154 -23.81 17.35 -20.20
CA GLY A 154 -23.40 15.97 -20.39
C GLY A 154 -23.56 15.24 -19.06
N LYS A 155 -24.79 14.80 -18.75
CA LYS A 155 -25.08 13.89 -17.64
C LYS A 155 -24.57 12.49 -18.02
N GLN A 156 -23.26 12.31 -18.12
CA GLN A 156 -22.67 10.99 -18.07
C GLN A 156 -22.61 10.60 -16.60
N MET A 157 -23.39 9.59 -16.21
CA MET A 157 -23.22 8.85 -14.95
C MET A 157 -21.90 8.05 -15.00
N GLY A 158 -20.77 8.74 -15.17
CA GLY A 158 -19.44 8.20 -15.01
C GLY A 158 -19.08 8.31 -13.54
N GLY A 159 -18.86 7.17 -12.86
CA GLY A 159 -18.39 7.17 -11.49
C GLY A 159 -17.15 8.06 -11.34
N ARG A 160 -17.14 8.91 -10.30
CA ARG A 160 -16.02 9.82 -10.03
C ARG A 160 -14.73 9.01 -9.91
N ARG A 161 -13.79 9.19 -10.85
CA ARG A 161 -12.50 8.48 -10.83
C ARG A 161 -11.79 8.69 -9.50
N LEU A 162 -11.29 7.60 -8.93
CA LEU A 162 -10.47 7.64 -7.72
C LEU A 162 -9.09 8.19 -8.07
N PRO A 163 -8.46 8.95 -7.17
CA PRO A 163 -7.11 9.39 -7.43
C PRO A 163 -6.12 8.26 -7.25
N VAL A 164 -5.09 8.33 -8.07
CA VAL A 164 -3.96 7.40 -8.10
C VAL A 164 -2.90 7.91 -7.14
N SER A 165 -2.19 6.98 -6.50
CA SER A 165 -1.05 7.32 -5.63
C SER A 165 0.07 7.97 -6.44
N PRO A 166 0.86 8.87 -5.83
CA PRO A 166 2.02 9.47 -6.51
C PRO A 166 3.08 8.41 -6.86
N GLU A 167 3.80 8.65 -7.95
CA GLU A 167 5.01 7.91 -8.34
C GLU A 167 6.25 8.75 -8.01
N PRO A 168 7.40 8.14 -7.66
CA PRO A 168 7.63 6.70 -7.57
C PRO A 168 7.00 6.06 -6.32
N LEU A 169 6.68 4.76 -6.42
CA LEU A 169 6.13 4.02 -5.28
C LEU A 169 7.20 3.81 -4.20
N PRO A 170 6.85 3.91 -2.91
CA PRO A 170 7.78 3.63 -1.82
C PRO A 170 8.14 2.13 -1.77
N PRO A 171 9.22 1.76 -1.05
CA PRO A 171 9.62 0.37 -0.86
C PRO A 171 8.48 -0.50 -0.35
N LEU A 172 8.43 -1.78 -0.78
CA LEU A 172 7.37 -2.73 -0.42
C LEU A 172 7.05 -2.77 1.08
N ALA A 173 8.07 -2.77 1.93
CA ALA A 173 7.95 -2.83 3.38
C ALA A 173 7.18 -1.63 3.99
N SER A 174 7.18 -0.47 3.32
CA SER A 174 6.48 0.72 3.77
C SER A 174 5.02 0.76 3.32
N ARG A 175 4.64 -0.05 2.33
CA ARG A 175 3.31 0.01 1.69
C ARG A 175 2.47 -1.25 1.85
N VAL A 176 3.07 -2.38 2.18
CA VAL A 176 2.36 -3.66 2.37
C VAL A 176 2.69 -4.24 3.74
N SER A 177 1.67 -4.75 4.43
CA SER A 177 1.83 -5.49 5.68
C SER A 177 2.67 -6.76 5.45
N PRO A 178 3.64 -7.09 6.33
CA PRO A 178 4.43 -8.34 6.22
C PRO A 178 3.56 -9.61 6.25
N TYR A 179 2.37 -9.53 6.83
CA TYR A 179 1.41 -10.62 6.92
C TYR A 179 0.46 -10.70 5.72
N SER A 180 0.65 -9.83 4.72
CA SER A 180 -0.22 -9.77 3.55
C SER A 180 -0.23 -11.11 2.80
N PRO A 181 -1.41 -11.70 2.57
CA PRO A 181 -1.52 -12.90 1.75
C PRO A 181 -1.17 -12.65 0.27
N ALA A 182 -1.03 -11.38 -0.15
CA ALA A 182 -0.60 -11.02 -1.50
C ALA A 182 0.93 -11.06 -1.67
N LEU A 183 1.70 -11.13 -0.57
CA LEU A 183 3.14 -11.34 -0.65
C LEU A 183 3.41 -12.84 -0.85
N PRO A 184 4.41 -13.21 -1.69
CA PRO A 184 4.88 -14.58 -1.74
C PRO A 184 5.36 -14.98 -0.35
N THR A 185 4.64 -15.85 0.33
CA THR A 185 4.99 -16.33 1.66
C THR A 185 6.36 -17.00 1.57
N GLY A 186 7.28 -16.55 2.43
CA GLY A 186 8.69 -16.96 2.45
C GLY A 186 8.97 -18.46 2.50
N VAL A 187 7.96 -19.33 2.61
CA VAL A 187 8.12 -20.79 2.44
C VAL A 187 8.74 -21.12 1.07
N LEU A 188 8.41 -20.39 -0.01
CA LEU A 188 9.01 -20.62 -1.33
C LEU A 188 10.36 -19.91 -1.50
N ILE A 189 10.53 -18.73 -0.90
CA ILE A 189 11.77 -17.95 -1.03
C ILE A 189 12.89 -18.52 -0.14
N ASP A 190 12.58 -18.95 1.09
CA ASP A 190 13.54 -19.56 2.00
C ASP A 190 13.93 -20.97 1.55
N THR A 191 13.02 -21.74 0.93
CA THR A 191 13.38 -23.05 0.32
C THR A 191 14.22 -22.90 -0.95
N VAL A 192 13.90 -21.92 -1.81
CA VAL A 192 14.73 -21.61 -2.99
C VAL A 192 16.10 -21.07 -2.56
N LYS A 193 16.16 -20.17 -1.58
CA LYS A 193 17.41 -19.62 -1.07
C LYS A 193 18.24 -20.66 -0.33
N ALA A 194 17.61 -21.56 0.44
CA ALA A 194 18.28 -22.71 1.03
C ALA A 194 18.78 -23.71 -0.03
N GLY A 195 18.05 -23.88 -1.15
CA GLY A 195 18.50 -24.70 -2.28
C GLY A 195 19.68 -24.09 -3.04
N MET A 196 19.70 -22.77 -3.21
CA MET A 196 20.79 -22.06 -3.88
C MET A 196 22.07 -22.02 -3.02
N ASN A 197 21.96 -21.75 -1.71
CA ASN A 197 23.11 -21.82 -0.79
C ASN A 197 23.69 -23.25 -0.65
N ALA A 198 22.86 -24.29 -0.79
CA ALA A 198 23.34 -25.67 -0.80
C ALA A 198 24.12 -26.03 -2.09
N THR A 199 23.92 -25.28 -3.17
CA THR A 199 24.61 -25.51 -4.45
C THR A 199 25.95 -24.76 -4.51
N GLU A 200 26.05 -23.58 -3.89
CA GLU A 200 27.28 -22.77 -3.86
C GLU A 200 28.38 -23.33 -2.92
N ASN A 201 28.01 -24.14 -1.92
CA ASN A 201 28.98 -24.80 -1.04
C ASN A 201 29.63 -26.07 -1.65
N ASN A 202 29.32 -26.43 -2.90
CA ASN A 202 29.91 -27.62 -3.55
C ASN A 202 30.61 -27.34 -4.89
N THR A 203 30.94 -26.08 -5.19
CA THR A 203 31.78 -25.72 -6.35
C THR A 203 33.02 -24.95 -5.90
N GLY A 204 33.91 -25.65 -5.20
CA GLY A 204 35.32 -25.27 -5.08
C GLY A 204 36.16 -26.02 -6.13
N PRO A 205 37.12 -25.37 -6.81
CA PRO A 205 37.89 -25.97 -7.89
C PRO A 205 39.04 -26.80 -7.30
N SER A 206 39.15 -28.07 -7.70
CA SER A 206 40.37 -28.84 -7.47
C SER A 206 40.57 -29.83 -8.60
N GLY A 207 41.27 -29.38 -9.63
CA GLY A 207 42.03 -30.30 -10.47
C GLY A 207 43.28 -30.72 -9.72
N THR A 208 43.51 -32.03 -9.57
CA THR A 208 44.79 -32.70 -9.85
C THR A 208 44.63 -34.20 -9.68
N LEU A 209 45.28 -34.90 -10.60
CA LEU A 209 45.33 -36.35 -10.81
C LEU A 209 46.01 -37.10 -9.65
N GLY A 210 45.54 -38.30 -9.34
CA GLY A 210 46.22 -39.24 -8.43
C GLY A 210 45.50 -40.58 -8.35
N ALA A 211 45.98 -41.55 -9.13
CA ALA A 211 45.49 -42.92 -9.24
C ALA A 211 45.85 -43.79 -7.99
N PRO A 212 45.35 -45.05 -7.88
CA PRO A 212 44.97 -45.69 -6.62
C PRO A 212 46.03 -46.61 -6.02
N SER A 213 45.87 -46.98 -4.73
CA SER A 213 46.29 -48.29 -4.21
C SER A 213 45.60 -48.66 -2.89
N PRO A 214 45.51 -49.97 -2.56
CA PRO A 214 44.48 -50.57 -1.73
C PRO A 214 45.00 -51.04 -0.35
N PHE A 215 44.09 -51.63 0.44
CA PHE A 215 44.23 -52.32 1.74
C PHE A 215 43.80 -51.55 3.00
N GLY A 216 42.81 -52.14 3.70
CA GLY A 216 42.48 -51.83 5.09
C GLY A 216 41.00 -52.03 5.45
N ALA A 217 40.60 -53.26 5.76
CA ALA A 217 39.32 -53.64 6.37
C ALA A 217 39.07 -52.89 7.71
N SER A 218 37.89 -52.69 8.31
CA SER A 218 36.72 -53.56 8.51
C SER A 218 35.66 -52.82 9.38
N GLY A 219 34.38 -53.21 9.27
CA GLY A 219 33.28 -53.00 10.26
C GLY A 219 32.52 -51.67 10.18
N GLY A 220 31.19 -51.56 10.09
CA GLY A 220 30.03 -52.45 10.04
C GLY A 220 28.76 -51.55 10.11
N PRO A 221 27.60 -51.91 9.53
CA PRO A 221 26.47 -50.97 9.38
C PRO A 221 25.44 -51.07 10.51
N GLN A 222 25.15 -49.96 11.20
CA GLN A 222 24.09 -49.90 12.22
C GLN A 222 22.75 -49.45 11.62
N LYS A 223 21.83 -50.41 11.58
CA LYS A 223 20.43 -50.34 11.11
C LYS A 223 19.57 -49.51 12.06
N GLY A 224 19.01 -48.39 11.59
CA GLY A 224 18.02 -47.60 12.34
C GLY A 224 16.63 -48.26 12.35
N LYS A 225 16.09 -48.53 13.56
CA LYS A 225 14.76 -49.11 13.78
C LYS A 225 13.67 -48.03 13.69
N ARG A 226 12.71 -48.21 12.77
CA ARG A 226 11.46 -47.41 12.70
C ARG A 226 10.45 -47.96 13.71
N LYS A 227 9.90 -47.11 14.57
CA LYS A 227 8.87 -47.45 15.56
C LYS A 227 7.48 -47.30 14.95
N VAL A 228 6.80 -48.43 14.73
CA VAL A 228 5.39 -48.51 14.33
C VAL A 228 4.53 -48.30 15.58
N VAL A 229 3.63 -47.32 15.53
CA VAL A 229 2.60 -47.10 16.56
C VAL A 229 1.30 -47.71 16.06
N ARG A 230 0.80 -48.70 16.80
CA ARG A 230 -0.48 -49.38 16.55
C ARG A 230 -1.57 -48.70 17.38
N VAL A 231 -2.60 -48.18 16.73
CA VAL A 231 -3.87 -47.76 17.35
C VAL A 231 -4.70 -48.99 17.71
N ARG A 232 -5.31 -48.99 18.90
CA ARG A 232 -6.28 -49.98 19.36
C ARG A 232 -7.48 -49.24 19.93
N GLY A 233 -8.67 -49.77 19.61
CA GLY A 233 -9.90 -49.64 20.40
C GLY A 233 -10.77 -48.47 19.98
#